data_AF-A0A0F7FGP0-F1
#
_entry.id   AF-A0A0F7FGP0-F1
#
_cell.length_a   1.000
_cell.length_b   1.000
_cell.length_c   1.000
_cell.angle_alpha   90.00
_cell.angle_beta   90.00
_cell.angle_gamma   90.00
#
_symmetry.space_group_name_H-M   'P 1'
#
loop_
_entity.id
_entity.type
_entity.pdbx_description
1 polymer ?
#
loop_
_entity_poly.entity_id
_entity_poly.type
_entity_poly.pdbx_seq_one_letter_code
_entity_poly.pdbx_strand_id
1 'polypeptide(L)'
;MNNARELAETALIELGLTPYQAKVYLAIADGKERTASEIASLARVPQPRIYEILDSLTKLGIVEEILAKPRRYRGVPPAEAVERLADHASRKILEKKETALQVLRQNITYTTASSKFGVKIIRNYSELLRRAREMLLSAKYEILIAATPELLLEIIEDPELYLNKPGRLTALVSFEANPPFHAEAPWIGIRRRAVRVLPIIIVDSAKCLVFQDENTLEITDEGLLRLLNDFFNHSVWRVSQTVKEIQALRGLEYTSTSLWLIREVISDVLKKGYQTMVSVNGVERKSGKMVEVSGKPLALQENSFGVTLALVLDVGGKKLTVGGRGARFEDIEGHIFKVKIL
;
A
#
# COMPACT_ATOMS: atom_id res chain seq x y z
N MET A 1 -40.20 -17.18 15.66
CA MET A 1 -39.37 -17.92 16.63
C MET A 1 -38.42 -18.93 15.99
N ASN A 2 -38.81 -19.72 14.97
CA ASN A 2 -37.89 -20.66 14.29
C ASN A 2 -36.66 -19.99 13.64
N ASN A 3 -36.85 -18.83 12.99
CA ASN A 3 -35.77 -18.15 12.27
C ASN A 3 -34.61 -17.70 13.19
N ALA A 4 -34.90 -17.19 14.40
CA ALA A 4 -33.86 -16.73 15.33
C ALA A 4 -33.02 -17.88 15.91
N ARG A 5 -33.63 -19.05 16.14
CA ARG A 5 -32.92 -20.24 16.62
C ARG A 5 -32.02 -20.83 15.54
N GLU A 6 -32.51 -20.85 14.31
CA GLU A 6 -31.75 -21.31 13.14
C GLU A 6 -30.54 -20.41 12.88
N LEU A 7 -30.72 -19.08 12.92
CA LEU A 7 -29.62 -18.11 12.83
C LEU A 7 -28.56 -18.32 13.93
N ALA A 8 -28.99 -18.55 15.17
CA ALA A 8 -28.07 -18.81 16.28
C ALA A 8 -27.32 -20.15 16.10
N GLU A 9 -28.00 -21.19 15.61
CA GLU A 9 -27.38 -22.48 15.30
C GLU A 9 -26.30 -22.32 14.21
N THR A 10 -26.61 -21.61 13.12
CA THR A 10 -25.64 -21.33 12.04
C THR A 10 -24.44 -20.54 12.54
N ALA A 11 -24.65 -19.47 13.31
CA ALA A 11 -23.56 -18.66 13.86
C ALA A 11 -22.64 -19.48 14.79
N LEU A 12 -23.21 -20.34 15.65
CA LEU A 12 -22.43 -21.24 16.51
C LEU A 12 -21.63 -22.27 15.71
N ILE A 13 -22.16 -22.73 14.56
CA ILE A 13 -21.43 -23.63 13.65
C ILE A 13 -20.27 -22.90 12.99
N GLU A 14 -20.46 -21.66 12.54
CA GLU A 14 -19.40 -20.82 11.97
C GLU A 14 -18.29 -20.52 13.01
N LEU A 15 -18.64 -20.43 14.29
CA LEU A 15 -17.70 -20.33 15.41
C LEU A 15 -17.02 -21.65 15.78
N GLY A 16 -17.30 -22.74 15.05
CA GLY A 16 -16.55 -23.99 15.13
C GLY A 16 -17.23 -25.14 15.87
N LEU A 17 -18.52 -25.01 16.23
CA LEU A 17 -19.31 -26.15 16.70
C LEU A 17 -19.79 -27.03 15.54
N THR A 18 -19.94 -28.32 15.80
CA THR A 18 -20.70 -29.22 14.92
C THR A 18 -22.20 -28.96 15.05
N PRO A 19 -23.03 -29.35 14.06
CA PRO A 19 -24.48 -29.18 14.16
C PRO A 19 -25.10 -29.81 15.42
N TYR A 20 -24.59 -30.97 15.86
CA TYR A 20 -25.07 -31.61 17.08
C TYR A 20 -24.64 -30.87 18.35
N GLN A 21 -23.41 -30.34 18.38
CA GLN A 21 -22.92 -29.52 19.49
C GLN A 21 -23.72 -28.22 19.64
N ALA A 22 -24.00 -27.53 18.52
CA ALA A 22 -24.81 -26.32 18.52
C ALA A 22 -26.22 -26.58 19.07
N LYS A 23 -26.88 -27.66 18.63
CA LYS A 23 -28.20 -28.07 19.15
C LYS A 23 -28.19 -28.37 20.65
N VAL A 24 -27.17 -29.08 21.12
CA VAL A 24 -27.02 -29.42 22.54
C VAL A 24 -26.80 -28.17 23.38
N TYR A 25 -25.90 -27.27 22.97
CA TYR A 25 -25.67 -26.01 23.68
C TYR A 25 -26.94 -25.15 23.72
N LEU A 26 -27.62 -24.96 22.59
CA LEU A 26 -28.89 -24.20 22.55
C LEU A 26 -29.98 -24.79 23.44
N ALA A 27 -29.98 -26.10 23.69
CA ALA A 27 -30.95 -26.75 24.58
C ALA A 27 -30.69 -26.48 26.08
N ILE A 28 -29.46 -26.09 26.45
CA ILE A 28 -29.05 -25.87 27.85
C ILE A 28 -28.51 -24.46 28.12
N ALA A 29 -28.53 -23.57 27.12
CA ALA A 29 -28.10 -22.18 27.21
C ALA A 29 -28.90 -21.35 28.21
N ASP A 30 -30.04 -21.85 28.68
CA ASP A 30 -30.84 -21.25 29.75
C ASP A 30 -30.25 -21.44 31.16
N GLY A 31 -29.13 -22.15 31.28
CA GLY A 31 -28.41 -22.33 32.53
C GLY A 31 -29.08 -23.28 33.53
N LYS A 32 -30.13 -24.03 33.15
CA LYS A 32 -30.73 -25.01 34.06
C LYS A 32 -29.96 -26.32 34.04
N GLU A 33 -29.71 -26.87 35.23
CA GLU A 33 -29.06 -28.16 35.40
C GLU A 33 -29.93 -29.30 34.89
N ARG A 34 -29.36 -30.16 34.03
CA ARG A 34 -30.06 -31.30 33.45
C ARG A 34 -29.15 -32.52 33.36
N THR A 35 -29.73 -33.69 33.43
CA THR A 35 -29.05 -34.96 33.14
C THR A 35 -28.79 -35.10 31.65
N ALA A 36 -27.78 -35.90 31.27
CA ALA A 36 -27.47 -36.16 29.87
C ALA A 36 -28.69 -36.70 29.08
N SER A 37 -29.53 -37.53 29.71
CA SER A 37 -30.76 -38.07 29.10
C SER A 37 -31.76 -36.96 28.75
N GLU A 38 -32.01 -36.03 29.68
CA GLU A 38 -32.90 -34.89 29.46
C GLU A 38 -32.39 -33.96 28.35
N ILE A 39 -31.07 -33.73 28.32
CA ILE A 39 -30.44 -32.89 27.30
C ILE A 39 -30.55 -33.54 25.91
N ALA A 40 -30.30 -34.85 25.79
CA ALA A 40 -30.45 -35.58 24.54
C ALA A 40 -31.87 -35.46 23.97
N SER A 41 -32.88 -35.59 24.83
CA SER A 41 -34.29 -35.42 24.45
C SER A 41 -34.61 -33.99 24.02
N LEU A 42 -34.16 -32.98 24.78
CA LEU A 42 -34.41 -31.56 24.46
C LEU A 42 -33.71 -31.12 23.18
N ALA A 43 -32.46 -31.54 22.98
CA ALA A 43 -31.66 -31.24 21.80
C ALA A 43 -32.03 -32.09 20.57
N ARG A 44 -32.88 -33.12 20.76
CA ARG A 44 -33.25 -34.11 19.73
C ARG A 44 -32.01 -34.77 19.10
N VAL A 45 -31.07 -35.17 19.94
CA VAL A 45 -29.82 -35.84 19.55
C VAL A 45 -29.83 -37.29 20.05
N PRO A 46 -29.32 -38.27 19.28
CA PRO A 46 -29.27 -39.66 19.72
C PRO A 46 -28.52 -39.83 21.05
N GLN A 47 -29.15 -40.52 22.03
CA GLN A 47 -28.55 -40.77 23.34
C GLN A 47 -27.12 -41.34 23.31
N PRO A 48 -26.75 -42.26 22.40
CA PRO A 48 -25.38 -42.79 22.38
C PRO A 48 -24.29 -41.73 22.17
N ARG A 49 -24.62 -40.57 21.59
CA ARG A 49 -23.66 -39.50 21.27
C ARG A 49 -23.61 -38.38 22.31
N ILE A 50 -24.56 -38.33 23.26
CA ILE A 50 -24.70 -37.15 24.12
C ILE A 50 -23.51 -36.94 25.04
N TYR A 51 -22.94 -38.01 25.58
CA TYR A 51 -21.78 -37.93 26.48
C TYR A 51 -20.53 -37.43 25.75
N GLU A 52 -20.30 -37.88 24.51
CA GLU A 52 -19.21 -37.39 23.66
C GLU A 52 -19.36 -35.89 23.36
N ILE A 53 -20.59 -35.47 23.02
CA ILE A 53 -20.89 -34.06 22.73
C ILE A 53 -20.70 -33.20 23.99
N LEU A 54 -21.23 -33.63 25.13
CA LEU A 54 -21.10 -32.92 26.40
C LEU A 54 -19.62 -32.82 26.83
N ASP A 55 -18.85 -33.90 26.73
CA ASP A 55 -17.40 -33.87 27.01
C ASP A 55 -16.67 -32.86 26.12
N SER A 56 -16.97 -32.84 24.82
CA SER A 56 -16.38 -31.85 23.91
C SER A 56 -16.79 -30.42 24.25
N LEU A 57 -18.05 -30.18 24.62
CA LEU A 57 -18.53 -28.84 25.00
C LEU A 57 -17.94 -28.38 26.34
N THR A 58 -17.72 -29.32 27.27
CA THR A 58 -17.03 -29.07 28.54
C THR A 58 -15.57 -28.73 28.33
N LYS A 59 -14.87 -29.42 27.42
CA LYS A 59 -13.48 -29.09 27.03
C LYS A 59 -13.35 -27.72 26.37
N LEU A 60 -14.36 -27.30 25.61
CA LEU A 60 -14.48 -25.94 25.09
C LEU A 60 -14.82 -24.91 26.18
N GLY A 61 -15.17 -25.37 27.39
CA GLY A 61 -15.55 -24.52 28.51
C GLY A 61 -16.91 -23.85 28.32
N ILE A 62 -17.79 -24.35 27.47
CA ILE A 62 -19.12 -23.74 27.26
C ILE A 62 -20.25 -24.53 27.92
N VAL A 63 -19.90 -25.65 28.55
CA VAL A 63 -20.76 -26.47 29.39
C VAL A 63 -20.01 -26.81 30.67
N GLU A 64 -20.71 -26.77 31.79
CA GLU A 64 -20.21 -27.17 33.10
C GLU A 64 -20.76 -28.55 33.45
N GLU A 65 -19.89 -29.46 33.90
CA GLU A 65 -20.29 -30.73 34.50
C GLU A 65 -20.41 -30.56 36.02
N ILE A 66 -21.53 -31.02 36.56
CA ILE A 66 -21.87 -30.94 37.98
C ILE A 66 -21.84 -32.35 38.56
N LEU A 67 -20.98 -32.53 39.58
CA LEU A 67 -20.78 -33.79 40.28
C LEU A 67 -21.98 -34.11 41.19
N ALA A 68 -23.07 -34.56 40.57
CA ALA A 68 -24.28 -35.05 41.22
C ALA A 68 -24.54 -36.53 40.89
N LYS A 69 -25.48 -37.16 41.60
CA LYS A 69 -25.97 -38.52 41.31
C LYS A 69 -27.47 -38.46 40.98
N PRO A 70 -27.89 -38.62 39.71
CA PRO A 70 -27.07 -38.77 38.49
C PRO A 70 -26.32 -37.48 38.10
N ARG A 71 -25.28 -37.60 37.25
CA ARG A 71 -24.47 -36.47 36.74
C ARG A 71 -25.35 -35.45 36.04
N ARG A 72 -25.02 -34.17 36.21
CA ARG A 72 -25.77 -33.04 35.65
C ARG A 72 -24.85 -32.10 34.88
N TYR A 73 -25.43 -31.37 33.95
CA TYR A 73 -24.74 -30.42 33.11
C TYR A 73 -25.54 -29.13 33.00
N ARG A 74 -24.83 -28.03 32.78
CA ARG A 74 -25.40 -26.69 32.61
C ARG A 74 -24.64 -25.94 31.52
N GLY A 75 -25.36 -25.18 30.67
CA GLY A 75 -24.70 -24.28 29.71
C GLY A 75 -24.13 -23.05 30.40
N VAL A 76 -22.92 -22.66 30.00
CA VAL A 76 -22.31 -21.36 30.36
C VAL A 76 -23.12 -20.23 29.70
N PRO A 77 -23.23 -19.04 30.32
CA PRO A 77 -24.00 -17.92 29.77
C PRO A 77 -23.65 -17.62 28.30
N PRO A 78 -24.65 -17.31 27.43
CA PRO A 78 -24.42 -17.14 25.99
C PRO A 78 -23.32 -16.16 25.61
N ALA A 79 -23.23 -15.01 26.27
CA ALA A 79 -22.19 -14.02 25.98
C ALA A 79 -20.78 -14.59 26.21
N GLU A 80 -20.58 -15.28 27.32
CA GLU A 80 -19.30 -15.90 27.68
C GLU A 80 -18.99 -17.11 26.79
N ALA A 81 -20.00 -17.92 26.46
CA ALA A 81 -19.80 -19.05 25.56
C ALA A 81 -19.41 -18.62 24.14
N VAL A 82 -20.04 -17.56 23.62
CA VAL A 82 -19.70 -17.00 22.30
C VAL A 82 -18.28 -16.45 22.29
N GLU A 83 -17.87 -15.73 23.34
CA GLU A 83 -16.49 -15.23 23.47
C GLU A 83 -15.47 -16.37 23.50
N ARG A 84 -15.71 -17.41 24.33
CA ARG A 84 -14.84 -18.60 24.43
C ARG A 84 -14.73 -19.33 23.09
N LEU A 85 -15.82 -19.40 22.32
CA LEU A 85 -15.82 -20.00 20.98
C LEU A 85 -15.03 -19.16 19.97
N ALA A 86 -15.21 -17.83 19.98
CA ALA A 86 -14.46 -16.92 19.11
C ALA A 86 -12.94 -17.00 19.37
N ASP A 87 -12.54 -17.06 20.64
CA ASP A 87 -11.15 -17.26 21.05
C ASP A 87 -10.59 -18.61 20.63
N HIS A 88 -11.38 -19.67 20.77
CA HIS A 88 -10.97 -21.01 20.34
C HIS A 88 -10.80 -21.08 18.82
N ALA A 89 -11.74 -20.52 18.06
CA ALA A 89 -11.68 -20.45 16.60
C ALA A 89 -10.45 -19.65 16.14
N SER A 90 -10.19 -18.49 16.74
CA SER A 90 -9.05 -17.63 16.41
C SER A 90 -7.71 -18.34 16.63
N ARG A 91 -7.54 -19.00 17.79
CA ARG A 91 -6.33 -19.79 18.09
C ARG A 91 -6.12 -20.92 17.08
N LYS A 92 -7.18 -21.68 16.78
CA LYS A 92 -7.12 -22.78 15.81
C LYS A 92 -6.76 -22.30 14.39
N ILE A 93 -7.27 -21.15 13.98
CA ILE A 93 -6.91 -20.52 12.69
C ILE A 93 -5.43 -20.14 12.70
N LEU A 94 -4.93 -19.55 13.79
CA LEU A 94 -3.53 -19.14 13.92
C LEU A 94 -2.57 -20.33 13.90
N GLU A 95 -2.89 -21.40 14.63
CA GLU A 95 -2.11 -22.66 14.63
C GLU A 95 -2.07 -23.30 13.23
N LYS A 96 -3.22 -23.36 12.55
CA LYS A 96 -3.30 -23.87 11.17
C LYS A 96 -2.52 -23.00 10.19
N LYS A 97 -2.57 -21.68 10.35
CA LYS A 97 -1.77 -20.73 9.55
C LYS A 97 -0.28 -21.04 9.71
N GLU A 98 0.21 -21.18 10.94
CA GLU A 98 1.62 -21.47 11.19
C GLU A 98 2.03 -22.84 10.62
N THR A 99 1.21 -23.86 10.85
CA THR A 99 1.43 -25.20 10.29
C THR A 99 1.49 -25.16 8.76
N ALA A 100 0.55 -24.43 8.12
CA ALA A 100 0.55 -24.26 6.67
C ALA A 100 1.81 -23.55 6.18
N LEU A 101 2.23 -22.46 6.84
CA LEU A 101 3.46 -21.75 6.48
C LEU A 101 4.69 -22.64 6.60
N GLN A 102 4.82 -23.41 7.68
CA GLN A 102 5.93 -24.33 7.89
C GLN A 102 5.99 -25.39 6.78
N VAL A 103 4.88 -26.07 6.51
CA VAL A 103 4.81 -27.12 5.48
C VAL A 103 5.07 -26.54 4.09
N LEU A 104 4.47 -25.40 3.74
CA LEU A 104 4.65 -24.79 2.44
C LEU A 104 6.09 -24.30 2.24
N ARG A 105 6.74 -23.70 3.25
CA ARG A 105 8.15 -23.29 3.16
C ARG A 105 9.11 -24.46 2.96
N GLN A 106 8.84 -25.61 3.58
CA GLN A 106 9.69 -26.79 3.49
C GLN A 106 9.53 -27.53 2.16
N ASN A 107 8.34 -27.47 1.55
CA ASN A 107 8.00 -28.30 0.39
C ASN A 107 7.83 -27.51 -0.92
N ILE A 108 7.83 -26.18 -0.87
CA ILE A 108 7.65 -25.31 -2.04
C ILE A 108 8.77 -24.27 -2.07
N THR A 109 9.67 -24.40 -3.04
CA THR A 109 10.55 -23.29 -3.43
C THR A 109 9.71 -22.29 -4.20
N TYR A 110 9.31 -21.19 -3.55
CA TYR A 110 8.63 -20.09 -4.22
C TYR A 110 9.63 -19.35 -5.11
N THR A 111 9.74 -19.78 -6.37
CA THR A 111 10.48 -19.03 -7.37
C THR A 111 9.62 -17.85 -7.80
N THR A 112 10.00 -16.63 -7.40
CA THR A 112 9.52 -15.44 -8.11
C THR A 112 10.05 -15.53 -9.53
N ALA A 113 9.28 -16.13 -10.43
CA ALA A 113 9.43 -15.81 -11.84
C ALA A 113 9.12 -14.32 -11.93
N SER A 114 10.17 -13.47 -11.91
CA SER A 114 10.05 -12.12 -12.42
C SER A 114 9.47 -12.30 -13.80
N SER A 115 8.28 -11.76 -14.06
CA SER A 115 7.75 -11.78 -15.41
C SER A 115 8.88 -11.26 -16.31
N LYS A 116 9.20 -11.99 -17.39
CA LYS A 116 10.34 -11.69 -18.26
C LYS A 116 10.31 -10.24 -18.78
N PHE A 117 9.16 -9.59 -18.66
CA PHE A 117 8.82 -8.27 -19.14
C PHE A 117 8.59 -7.25 -18.01
N GLY A 118 8.89 -7.56 -16.75
CA GLY A 118 8.75 -6.61 -15.64
C GLY A 118 7.32 -6.10 -15.40
N VAL A 119 6.29 -6.81 -15.86
CA VAL A 119 4.87 -6.46 -15.65
C VAL A 119 4.15 -7.57 -14.88
N LYS A 120 3.44 -7.22 -13.82
CA LYS A 120 2.60 -8.10 -13.00
C LYS A 120 1.18 -7.53 -12.88
N ILE A 121 0.17 -8.40 -12.95
CA ILE A 121 -1.23 -8.01 -12.78
C ILE A 121 -1.66 -8.26 -11.34
N ILE A 122 -2.28 -7.27 -10.71
CA ILE A 122 -2.91 -7.33 -9.40
C ILE A 122 -4.42 -7.21 -9.59
N ARG A 123 -5.17 -8.24 -9.17
CA ARG A 123 -6.64 -8.29 -9.29
C ARG A 123 -7.38 -8.01 -7.99
N ASN A 124 -6.70 -8.23 -6.85
CA ASN A 124 -7.31 -8.07 -5.53
C ASN A 124 -7.12 -6.62 -5.06
N TYR A 125 -8.23 -5.96 -4.70
CA TYR A 125 -8.23 -4.56 -4.27
C TYR A 125 -7.42 -4.31 -2.99
N SER A 126 -7.54 -5.19 -1.98
CA SER A 126 -6.75 -5.10 -0.75
C SER A 126 -5.26 -5.23 -1.02
N GLU A 127 -4.88 -6.13 -1.95
CA GLU A 127 -3.48 -6.29 -2.36
C GLU A 127 -2.94 -5.05 -3.10
N LEU A 128 -3.77 -4.43 -3.94
CA LEU A 128 -3.46 -3.18 -4.62
C LEU A 128 -3.20 -2.05 -3.63
N LEU A 129 -4.10 -1.85 -2.65
CA LEU A 129 -3.95 -0.81 -1.63
C LEU A 129 -2.69 -1.05 -0.80
N ARG A 130 -2.46 -2.31 -0.40
CA ARG A 130 -1.24 -2.72 0.30
C ARG A 130 0.01 -2.38 -0.53
N ARG A 131 0.00 -2.70 -1.83
CA ARG A 131 1.15 -2.47 -2.73
C ARG A 131 1.42 -0.99 -2.97
N ALA A 132 0.38 -0.19 -3.15
CA ALA A 132 0.50 1.26 -3.31
C ALA A 132 1.11 1.88 -2.05
N ARG A 133 0.61 1.53 -0.86
CA ARG A 133 1.14 2.02 0.42
C ARG A 133 2.58 1.61 0.66
N GLU A 134 2.94 0.35 0.34
CA GLU A 134 4.34 -0.11 0.39
C GLU A 134 5.25 0.73 -0.51
N MET A 135 4.82 1.03 -1.73
CA MET A 135 5.59 1.87 -2.65
C MET A 135 5.81 3.26 -2.09
N LEU A 136 4.77 3.94 -1.59
CA LEU A 136 4.86 5.28 -1.02
C LEU A 136 5.78 5.34 0.21
N LEU A 137 5.69 4.34 1.10
CA LEU A 137 6.57 4.23 2.27
C LEU A 137 8.03 4.01 1.90
N SER A 138 8.28 3.22 0.86
CA SER A 138 9.64 2.87 0.41
C SER A 138 10.31 3.94 -0.46
N ALA A 139 9.58 4.96 -0.90
CA ALA A 139 10.07 6.00 -1.80
C ALA A 139 11.27 6.77 -1.20
N LYS A 140 12.33 6.95 -1.98
CA LYS A 140 13.58 7.59 -1.53
C LYS A 140 13.80 8.96 -2.13
N TYR A 141 13.42 9.16 -3.39
CA TYR A 141 13.79 10.32 -4.18
C TYR A 141 12.58 11.09 -4.69
N GLU A 142 11.55 10.42 -5.18
CA GLU A 142 10.33 11.07 -5.67
C GLU A 142 9.08 10.21 -5.54
N ILE A 143 7.93 10.89 -5.56
CA ILE A 143 6.60 10.28 -5.71
C ILE A 143 5.84 11.04 -6.80
N LEU A 144 5.36 10.33 -7.81
CA LEU A 144 4.46 10.86 -8.84
C LEU A 144 3.12 10.16 -8.72
N ILE A 145 2.03 10.89 -8.50
CA ILE A 145 0.69 10.33 -8.35
C ILE A 145 -0.29 11.09 -9.22
N ALA A 146 -1.12 10.38 -9.98
CA ALA A 146 -2.31 10.94 -10.58
C ALA A 146 -3.48 10.00 -10.32
N ALA A 147 -4.55 10.48 -9.69
CA ALA A 147 -5.70 9.63 -9.32
C ALA A 147 -6.95 10.48 -9.06
N THR A 148 -8.11 9.81 -8.96
CA THR A 148 -9.34 10.48 -8.50
C THR A 148 -9.27 10.70 -6.98
N PRO A 149 -10.07 11.63 -6.41
CA PRO A 149 -10.10 11.88 -4.98
C PRO A 149 -10.39 10.61 -4.16
N GLU A 150 -11.30 9.75 -4.62
CA GLU A 150 -11.69 8.54 -3.90
C GLU A 150 -10.50 7.58 -3.77
N LEU A 151 -9.79 7.33 -4.87
CA LEU A 151 -8.61 6.47 -4.87
C LEU A 151 -7.46 7.08 -4.06
N LEU A 152 -7.30 8.42 -4.11
CA LEU A 152 -6.32 9.12 -3.27
C LEU A 152 -6.62 8.93 -1.79
N LEU A 153 -7.89 9.03 -1.38
CA LEU A 153 -8.31 8.83 0.01
C LEU A 153 -8.04 7.41 0.49
N GLU A 154 -8.31 6.41 -0.36
CA GLU A 154 -8.09 5.01 -0.01
C GLU A 154 -6.61 4.64 0.03
N ILE A 155 -5.77 5.21 -0.85
CA ILE A 155 -4.34 4.91 -0.85
C ILE A 155 -3.61 5.68 0.25
N ILE A 156 -3.92 6.98 0.40
CA ILE A 156 -3.23 7.93 1.28
C ILE A 156 -4.12 8.22 2.48
N GLU A 157 -4.25 7.21 3.36
CA GLU A 157 -5.01 7.32 4.61
C GLU A 157 -4.39 8.38 5.56
N ASP A 158 -3.07 8.56 5.48
CA ASP A 158 -2.30 9.50 6.28
C ASP A 158 -1.27 10.25 5.38
N PRO A 159 -1.61 11.46 4.88
CA PRO A 159 -0.71 12.25 4.05
C PRO A 159 0.62 12.61 4.73
N GLU A 160 0.63 12.77 6.05
CA GLU A 160 1.84 13.07 6.81
C GLU A 160 2.81 11.88 6.78
N LEU A 161 2.30 10.67 6.99
CA LEU A 161 3.09 9.45 6.92
C LEU A 161 3.68 9.22 5.52
N TYR A 162 2.84 9.33 4.49
CA TYR A 162 3.22 8.93 3.13
C TYR A 162 3.94 10.02 2.34
N LEU A 163 3.58 11.30 2.50
CA LEU A 163 4.04 12.39 1.64
C LEU A 163 4.99 13.37 2.37
N ASN A 164 4.87 13.52 3.70
CA ASN A 164 5.66 14.51 4.45
C ASN A 164 7.08 14.02 4.79
N LYS A 165 7.88 13.73 3.76
CA LYS A 165 9.32 13.46 3.88
C LYS A 165 10.14 14.66 3.40
N PRO A 166 10.84 15.39 4.29
CA PRO A 166 11.58 16.60 3.93
C PRO A 166 12.44 16.45 2.69
N GLY A 167 12.18 17.30 1.70
CA GLY A 167 12.97 17.38 0.46
C GLY A 167 12.62 16.34 -0.62
N ARG A 168 11.92 15.25 -0.29
CA ARG A 168 11.53 14.25 -1.29
C ARG A 168 10.39 14.79 -2.15
N LEU A 169 10.68 15.12 -3.40
CA LEU A 169 9.70 15.78 -4.25
C LEU A 169 8.50 14.89 -4.52
N THR A 170 7.31 15.47 -4.40
CA THR A 170 6.05 14.81 -4.69
C THR A 170 5.27 15.62 -5.72
N ALA A 171 4.92 15.00 -6.85
CA ALA A 171 4.04 15.57 -7.87
C ALA A 171 2.69 14.86 -7.80
N LEU A 172 1.67 15.53 -7.27
CA LEU A 172 0.33 14.98 -7.12
C LEU A 172 -0.64 15.66 -8.09
N VAL A 173 -1.37 14.86 -8.86
CA VAL A 173 -2.45 15.32 -9.74
C VAL A 173 -3.76 14.68 -9.30
N SER A 174 -4.73 15.50 -8.89
CA SER A 174 -6.09 15.03 -8.61
C SER A 174 -6.97 15.23 -9.84
N PHE A 175 -7.65 14.17 -10.28
CA PHE A 175 -8.63 14.23 -11.36
C PHE A 175 -9.97 14.76 -10.84
N GLU A 176 -10.69 15.50 -11.68
CA GLU A 176 -12.06 16.01 -11.53
C GLU A 176 -12.25 17.05 -10.40
N ALA A 177 -11.67 16.83 -9.23
CA ALA A 177 -11.69 17.73 -8.09
C ALA A 177 -10.30 17.85 -7.43
N ASN A 178 -10.21 18.72 -6.42
CA ASN A 178 -9.03 18.81 -5.56
C ASN A 178 -8.84 17.52 -4.74
N PRO A 179 -7.61 17.19 -4.29
CA PRO A 179 -7.40 16.04 -3.42
C PRO A 179 -8.22 16.17 -2.13
N PRO A 180 -8.67 15.05 -1.53
CA PRO A 180 -9.56 15.04 -0.37
C PRO A 180 -8.84 15.30 0.97
N PHE A 181 -7.60 15.77 0.92
CA PHE A 181 -6.75 16.04 2.08
C PHE A 181 -5.86 17.26 1.84
N HIS A 182 -5.38 17.85 2.93
CA HIS A 182 -4.41 18.94 2.90
C HIS A 182 -2.97 18.38 2.89
N ALA A 183 -2.09 19.02 2.12
CA ALA A 183 -0.68 18.64 2.04
C ALA A 183 0.19 19.90 1.82
N GLU A 184 0.51 20.58 2.92
CA GLU A 184 1.13 21.91 2.91
C GLU A 184 2.65 21.88 2.71
N ALA A 185 3.28 20.72 2.88
CA ALA A 185 4.74 20.62 2.84
C ALA A 185 5.33 21.16 1.52
N PRO A 186 6.42 21.95 1.57
CA PRO A 186 6.90 22.75 0.44
C PRO A 186 7.46 21.92 -0.73
N TRP A 187 7.84 20.66 -0.49
CA TRP A 187 8.29 19.71 -1.52
C TRP A 187 7.14 18.97 -2.24
N ILE A 188 5.88 19.26 -1.90
CA ILE A 188 4.69 18.68 -2.53
C ILE A 188 4.08 19.71 -3.48
N GLY A 189 4.09 19.40 -4.77
CA GLY A 189 3.33 20.12 -5.79
C GLY A 189 2.00 19.43 -6.06
N ILE A 190 0.92 20.21 -6.15
CA ILE A 190 -0.43 19.72 -6.38
C ILE A 190 -1.00 20.37 -7.63
N ARG A 191 -1.53 19.55 -8.54
CA ARG A 191 -2.31 19.99 -9.69
C ARG A 191 -3.68 19.34 -9.70
N ARG A 192 -4.61 19.99 -10.37
CA ARG A 192 -5.96 19.49 -10.64
C ARG A 192 -6.16 19.37 -12.14
N ARG A 193 -6.83 18.31 -12.56
CA ARG A 193 -7.23 18.11 -13.96
C ARG A 193 -8.70 17.79 -14.05
N ALA A 194 -9.45 18.53 -14.86
CA ALA A 194 -10.90 18.35 -14.98
C ALA A 194 -11.31 16.99 -15.59
N VAL A 195 -10.42 16.32 -16.32
CA VAL A 195 -10.70 15.05 -17.03
C VAL A 195 -9.81 13.95 -16.48
N ARG A 196 -10.43 12.83 -16.06
CA ARG A 196 -9.72 11.60 -15.72
C ARG A 196 -9.02 11.01 -16.94
N VAL A 197 -7.78 10.60 -16.78
CA VAL A 197 -7.01 9.92 -17.83
C VAL A 197 -6.62 8.52 -17.33
N LEU A 198 -5.37 8.35 -16.94
CA LEU A 198 -4.84 7.09 -16.43
C LEU A 198 -4.41 7.30 -14.98
N PRO A 199 -5.12 6.73 -13.99
CA PRO A 199 -4.63 6.76 -12.63
C PRO A 199 -3.34 5.95 -12.53
N ILE A 200 -2.32 6.55 -11.91
CA ILE A 200 -0.96 6.06 -11.92
C ILE A 200 -0.20 6.51 -10.68
N ILE A 201 0.65 5.63 -10.15
CA ILE A 201 1.64 5.95 -9.12
C ILE A 201 3.00 5.50 -9.63
N ILE A 202 3.98 6.41 -9.67
CA ILE A 202 5.38 6.12 -9.99
C ILE A 202 6.23 6.52 -8.79
N VAL A 203 7.11 5.62 -8.37
CA VAL A 203 8.07 5.87 -7.28
C VAL A 203 9.48 5.64 -7.78
N ASP A 204 10.34 6.64 -7.56
CA ASP A 204 11.79 6.64 -7.83
C ASP A 204 12.17 6.19 -9.25
N SER A 205 11.27 6.35 -10.24
CA SER A 205 11.42 5.80 -11.60
C SER A 205 11.84 4.31 -11.62
N ALA A 206 11.42 3.55 -10.60
CA ALA A 206 11.81 2.15 -10.37
C ALA A 206 10.61 1.21 -10.27
N LYS A 207 9.45 1.73 -9.86
CA LYS A 207 8.18 0.99 -9.84
C LYS A 207 7.02 1.88 -10.22
N CYS A 208 6.05 1.30 -10.92
CA CYS A 208 4.83 1.97 -11.31
C CYS A 208 3.61 1.08 -11.04
N LEU A 209 2.53 1.67 -10.55
CA LEU A 209 1.19 1.07 -10.55
C LEU A 209 0.30 1.85 -11.52
N VAL A 210 -0.28 1.15 -12.48
CA VAL A 210 -1.29 1.70 -13.40
C VAL A 210 -2.63 1.07 -13.05
N PHE A 211 -3.60 1.90 -12.65
CA PHE A 211 -4.90 1.43 -12.21
C PHE A 211 -5.86 1.42 -13.41
N GLN A 212 -6.40 0.24 -13.71
CA GLN A 212 -7.48 0.03 -14.68
C GLN A 212 -8.72 -0.46 -13.92
N ASP A 213 -9.89 -0.39 -14.56
CA ASP A 213 -11.18 -0.56 -13.88
C ASP A 213 -11.29 -1.88 -13.09
N GLU A 214 -10.75 -2.98 -13.61
CA GLU A 214 -10.79 -4.30 -12.94
C GLU A 214 -9.43 -4.83 -12.48
N ASN A 215 -8.32 -4.17 -12.85
CA ASN A 215 -6.97 -4.68 -12.64
C ASN A 215 -5.96 -3.55 -12.42
N THR A 216 -4.89 -3.82 -11.68
CA THR A 216 -3.74 -2.92 -11.61
C THR A 216 -2.51 -3.60 -12.20
N LEU A 217 -1.77 -2.86 -13.01
CA LEU A 217 -0.48 -3.29 -13.55
C LEU A 217 0.63 -2.75 -12.66
N GLU A 218 1.39 -3.65 -12.04
CA GLU A 218 2.67 -3.33 -11.42
C GLU A 218 3.78 -3.49 -12.46
N ILE A 219 4.52 -2.42 -12.70
CA ILE A 219 5.50 -2.30 -13.77
C ILE A 219 6.86 -1.93 -13.18
N THR A 220 7.89 -2.70 -13.51
CA THR A 220 9.30 -2.51 -13.15
C THR A 220 10.24 -2.54 -14.35
N ASP A 221 9.72 -2.78 -15.56
CA ASP A 221 10.50 -2.69 -16.80
C ASP A 221 10.96 -1.25 -17.06
N GLU A 222 12.25 -1.05 -17.29
CA GLU A 222 12.83 0.29 -17.43
C GLU A 222 12.30 1.06 -18.64
N GLY A 223 12.02 0.36 -19.75
CA GLY A 223 11.48 0.97 -20.96
C GLY A 223 10.06 1.47 -20.76
N LEU A 224 9.20 0.65 -20.16
CA LEU A 224 7.84 1.03 -19.80
C LEU A 224 7.80 2.13 -18.74
N LEU A 225 8.65 2.05 -17.72
CA LEU A 225 8.77 3.09 -16.68
C LEU A 225 9.13 4.44 -17.28
N ARG A 226 10.07 4.47 -18.24
CA ARG A 226 10.42 5.69 -18.96
C ARG A 226 9.22 6.27 -19.71
N LEU A 227 8.51 5.44 -20.48
CA LEU A 227 7.31 5.86 -21.21
C LEU A 227 6.24 6.43 -20.27
N LEU A 228 6.03 5.81 -19.12
CA LEU A 228 5.03 6.23 -18.14
C LEU A 228 5.44 7.51 -17.41
N ASN A 229 6.74 7.73 -17.16
CA ASN A 229 7.24 9.00 -16.62
C ASN A 229 7.06 10.14 -17.64
N ASP A 230 7.38 9.90 -18.92
CA ASP A 230 7.15 10.89 -19.99
C ASP A 230 5.65 11.20 -20.15
N PHE A 231 4.80 10.17 -20.12
CA PHE A 231 3.34 10.34 -20.09
C PHE A 231 2.90 11.17 -18.89
N PHE A 232 3.39 10.86 -17.68
CA PHE A 232 3.06 11.61 -16.48
C PHE A 232 3.44 13.09 -16.63
N ASN A 233 4.67 13.39 -17.05
CA ASN A 233 5.12 14.77 -17.22
C ASN A 233 4.32 15.51 -18.31
N HIS A 234 4.34 15.00 -19.54
CA HIS A 234 3.84 15.73 -20.71
C HIS A 234 2.32 15.69 -20.84
N SER A 235 1.72 14.54 -20.55
CA SER A 235 0.29 14.33 -20.78
C SER A 235 -0.55 14.54 -19.53
N VAL A 236 0.03 14.48 -18.32
CA VAL A 236 -0.68 14.65 -17.05
C VAL A 236 -0.28 15.96 -16.35
N TRP A 237 0.94 16.07 -15.84
CA TRP A 237 1.42 17.18 -15.02
C TRP A 237 1.37 18.52 -15.75
N ARG A 238 2.08 18.68 -16.88
CA ARG A 238 2.26 19.96 -17.60
C ARG A 238 0.94 20.63 -18.02
N VAL A 239 -0.06 19.84 -18.38
CA VAL A 239 -1.35 20.33 -18.88
C VAL A 239 -2.42 20.43 -17.79
N SER A 240 -2.10 20.06 -16.54
CA SER A 240 -3.01 20.18 -15.41
C SER A 240 -2.90 21.56 -14.76
N GLN A 241 -4.00 22.05 -14.20
CA GLN A 241 -4.05 23.33 -13.51
C GLN A 241 -3.28 23.26 -12.19
N THR A 242 -2.38 24.22 -11.97
CA THR A 242 -1.70 24.36 -10.67
C THR A 242 -2.70 24.66 -9.56
N VAL A 243 -2.63 23.89 -8.47
CA VAL A 243 -3.30 24.16 -7.19
C VAL A 243 -2.28 24.65 -6.16
N LYS A 244 -1.11 24.00 -6.11
CA LYS A 244 0.02 24.36 -5.24
C LYS A 244 1.33 24.08 -5.96
N GLU A 245 2.19 25.09 -6.02
CA GLU A 245 3.55 24.95 -6.56
C GLU A 245 4.49 24.33 -5.52
N ILE A 246 5.55 23.68 -6.01
CA ILE A 246 6.70 23.31 -5.19
C ILE A 246 7.44 24.59 -4.79
N GLN A 247 7.85 24.68 -3.54
CA GLN A 247 8.52 25.84 -2.99
C GLN A 247 9.91 25.46 -2.46
N ALA A 248 10.93 26.14 -2.97
CA ALA A 248 12.29 26.06 -2.47
C ALA A 248 12.44 26.86 -1.15
N LEU A 249 12.93 26.17 -0.11
CA LEU A 249 13.29 26.72 1.20
C LEU A 249 14.77 26.50 1.49
N ARG A 250 15.40 27.50 2.12
CA ARG A 250 16.81 27.42 2.55
C ARG A 250 17.01 26.34 3.61
N GLY A 251 18.19 25.72 3.62
CA GLY A 251 18.55 24.68 4.57
C GLY A 251 17.98 23.29 4.25
N LEU A 252 17.20 23.15 3.16
CA LEU A 252 16.70 21.86 2.70
C LEU A 252 17.48 21.36 1.48
N GLU A 253 17.51 20.03 1.36
CA GLU A 253 17.98 19.32 0.18
C GLU A 253 16.80 18.65 -0.49
N TYR A 254 16.58 18.93 -1.78
CA TYR A 254 15.47 18.36 -2.55
C TYR A 254 15.97 17.23 -3.44
N THR A 255 15.23 16.14 -3.54
CA THR A 255 15.62 14.96 -4.33
C THR A 255 14.60 14.63 -5.41
N SER A 256 15.08 14.03 -6.48
CA SER A 256 14.24 13.47 -7.56
C SER A 256 15.06 12.54 -8.43
N THR A 257 14.41 11.61 -9.12
CA THR A 257 14.98 10.90 -10.27
C THR A 257 14.66 11.59 -11.61
N SER A 258 13.69 12.50 -11.58
CA SER A 258 13.16 13.21 -12.74
C SER A 258 13.70 14.63 -12.82
N LEU A 259 14.49 14.94 -13.86
CA LEU A 259 15.01 16.30 -14.09
C LEU A 259 13.90 17.34 -14.27
N TRP A 260 12.77 16.96 -14.91
CA TRP A 260 11.63 17.85 -15.10
C TRP A 260 10.99 18.30 -13.78
N LEU A 261 11.06 17.47 -12.73
CA LEU A 261 10.55 17.81 -11.41
C LEU A 261 11.57 18.66 -10.63
N ILE A 262 12.86 18.37 -10.80
CA ILE A 262 13.96 19.22 -10.28
C ILE A 262 13.91 20.63 -10.85
N ARG A 263 13.51 20.76 -12.12
CA ARG A 263 13.31 22.04 -12.78
C ARG A 263 12.34 22.93 -11.98
N GLU A 264 11.31 22.37 -11.35
CA GLU A 264 10.36 23.15 -10.53
C GLU A 264 11.09 23.82 -9.35
N VAL A 265 11.97 23.08 -8.65
CA VAL A 265 12.79 23.60 -7.55
C VAL A 265 13.82 24.62 -8.04
N ILE A 266 14.58 24.27 -9.09
CA ILE A 266 15.64 25.14 -9.61
C ILE A 266 15.05 26.45 -10.17
N SER A 267 13.89 26.40 -10.81
CA SER A 267 13.23 27.60 -11.31
C SER A 267 12.84 28.55 -10.18
N ASP A 268 12.33 28.02 -9.05
CA ASP A 268 11.99 28.82 -7.87
C ASP A 268 13.25 29.36 -7.16
N VAL A 269 14.30 28.55 -7.04
CA VAL A 269 15.62 28.96 -6.52
C VAL A 269 16.20 30.12 -7.31
N LEU A 270 16.21 30.04 -8.65
CA LEU A 270 16.77 31.07 -9.53
C LEU A 270 15.95 32.37 -9.43
N LYS A 271 14.62 32.27 -9.37
CA LYS A 271 13.74 33.43 -9.14
C LYS A 271 14.01 34.11 -7.79
N LYS A 272 14.28 33.32 -6.74
CA LYS A 272 14.58 33.81 -5.39
C LYS A 272 16.03 34.23 -5.18
N GLY A 273 16.91 33.95 -6.14
CA GLY A 273 18.35 34.23 -6.04
C GLY A 273 19.05 33.45 -4.92
N TYR A 274 18.55 32.25 -4.57
CA TYR A 274 19.16 31.44 -3.52
C TYR A 274 20.47 30.81 -3.99
N GLN A 275 21.46 30.76 -3.09
CA GLN A 275 22.65 29.98 -3.33
C GLN A 275 22.30 28.50 -3.30
N THR A 276 22.76 27.74 -4.28
CA THR A 276 22.35 26.34 -4.45
C THR A 276 23.49 25.52 -5.02
N MET A 277 23.58 24.28 -4.55
CA MET A 277 24.46 23.25 -5.08
C MET A 277 23.62 22.11 -5.60
N VAL A 278 23.91 21.64 -6.82
CA VAL A 278 23.24 20.47 -7.40
C VAL A 278 24.24 19.35 -7.50
N SER A 279 23.88 18.19 -6.94
CA SER A 279 24.61 16.93 -7.08
C SER A 279 23.81 16.00 -7.99
N VAL A 280 24.49 15.37 -8.94
CA VAL A 280 23.88 14.46 -9.92
C VAL A 280 24.66 13.17 -9.94
N ASN A 281 23.98 12.06 -9.69
CA ASN A 281 24.46 10.73 -10.00
C ASN A 281 23.89 10.30 -11.36
N GLY A 282 24.74 9.79 -12.25
CA GLY A 282 24.33 9.46 -13.60
C GLY A 282 25.44 8.83 -14.43
N VAL A 283 25.27 8.82 -15.75
CA VAL A 283 26.22 8.24 -16.71
C VAL A 283 26.84 9.32 -17.56
N GLU A 284 28.17 9.41 -17.58
CA GLU A 284 28.90 10.27 -18.52
C GLU A 284 28.79 9.70 -19.94
N ARG A 285 28.32 10.50 -20.91
CA ARG A 285 28.02 10.00 -22.25
C ARG A 285 29.24 9.60 -23.07
N LYS A 286 30.36 10.28 -22.89
CA LYS A 286 31.59 9.99 -23.64
C LYS A 286 32.23 8.66 -23.20
N SER A 287 32.27 8.39 -21.91
CA SER A 287 32.93 7.19 -21.37
C SER A 287 31.97 6.04 -21.04
N GLY A 288 30.67 6.31 -20.90
CA GLY A 288 29.67 5.34 -20.44
C GLY A 288 29.80 4.98 -18.96
N LYS A 289 30.66 5.65 -18.20
CA LYS A 289 30.88 5.34 -16.78
C LYS A 289 29.88 6.05 -15.88
N MET A 290 29.53 5.40 -14.78
CA MET A 290 28.81 6.04 -13.68
C MET A 290 29.69 7.14 -13.08
N VAL A 291 29.11 8.32 -12.89
CA VAL A 291 29.76 9.50 -12.31
C VAL A 291 28.84 10.16 -11.29
N GLU A 292 29.45 10.83 -10.32
CA GLU A 292 28.78 11.76 -9.43
C GLU A 292 29.43 13.14 -9.61
N VAL A 293 28.63 14.12 -10.03
CA VAL A 293 29.09 15.49 -10.22
C VAL A 293 28.34 16.43 -9.30
N SER A 294 29.02 17.45 -8.79
CA SER A 294 28.41 18.49 -7.96
C SER A 294 28.84 19.86 -8.45
N GLY A 295 27.89 20.76 -8.67
CA GLY A 295 28.15 22.07 -9.21
C GLY A 295 27.03 23.08 -8.97
N LYS A 296 27.34 24.35 -9.20
CA LYS A 296 26.34 25.43 -9.11
C LYS A 296 25.44 25.40 -10.35
N PRO A 297 24.11 25.47 -10.22
CA PRO A 297 23.23 25.57 -11.37
C PRO A 297 23.35 26.94 -12.02
N LEU A 298 23.74 26.97 -13.30
CA LEU A 298 23.89 28.21 -14.07
C LEU A 298 22.62 28.56 -14.86
N ALA A 299 22.01 27.56 -15.49
CA ALA A 299 20.84 27.75 -16.35
C ALA A 299 20.07 26.43 -16.53
N LEU A 300 18.78 26.57 -16.82
CA LEU A 300 17.95 25.52 -17.39
C LEU A 300 17.69 25.86 -18.86
N GLN A 301 18.02 24.93 -19.75
CA GLN A 301 17.77 25.06 -21.18
C GLN A 301 16.63 24.13 -21.56
N GLU A 302 15.56 24.70 -22.13
CA GLU A 302 14.41 23.97 -22.64
C GLU A 302 14.15 24.44 -24.07
N ASN A 303 13.92 23.52 -25.01
CA ASN A 303 13.48 23.90 -26.37
C ASN A 303 11.97 24.17 -26.41
N SER A 304 11.46 24.74 -27.51
CA SER A 304 10.11 25.31 -27.62
C SER A 304 8.93 24.37 -27.28
N PHE A 305 9.18 23.06 -27.16
CA PHE A 305 8.15 22.06 -26.81
C PHE A 305 8.46 21.28 -25.53
N GLY A 306 9.60 21.54 -24.88
CA GLY A 306 10.08 20.78 -23.73
C GLY A 306 10.57 19.38 -24.09
N VAL A 307 10.96 19.15 -25.35
CA VAL A 307 11.48 17.87 -25.84
C VAL A 307 12.90 17.62 -25.33
N THR A 308 13.70 18.67 -25.19
CA THR A 308 14.99 18.62 -24.51
C THR A 308 14.97 19.56 -23.31
N LEU A 309 15.34 19.01 -22.16
CA LEU A 309 15.55 19.75 -20.91
C LEU A 309 16.97 19.42 -20.42
N ALA A 310 17.81 20.45 -20.34
CA ALA A 310 19.19 20.32 -19.88
C ALA A 310 19.48 21.31 -18.75
N LEU A 311 20.13 20.82 -17.69
CA LEU A 311 20.67 21.62 -16.61
C LEU A 311 22.15 21.90 -16.88
N VAL A 312 22.54 23.17 -16.87
CA VAL A 312 23.94 23.58 -17.00
C VAL A 312 24.53 23.79 -15.62
N LEU A 313 25.58 23.03 -15.29
CA LEU A 313 26.29 23.11 -14.02
C LEU A 313 27.68 23.72 -14.20
N ASP A 314 28.09 24.56 -13.26
CA ASP A 314 29.49 24.93 -13.05
C ASP A 314 30.13 23.98 -12.03
N VAL A 315 31.02 23.12 -12.52
CA VAL A 315 31.77 22.14 -11.73
C VAL A 315 33.24 22.58 -11.71
N GLY A 316 33.61 23.36 -10.70
CA GLY A 316 34.98 23.83 -10.52
C GLY A 316 35.51 24.69 -11.68
N GLY A 317 34.67 25.53 -12.28
CA GLY A 317 35.01 26.40 -13.42
C GLY A 317 34.74 25.77 -14.79
N LYS A 318 34.37 24.48 -14.85
CA LYS A 318 33.98 23.80 -16.10
C LYS A 318 32.46 23.74 -16.20
N LYS A 319 31.93 24.14 -17.36
CA LYS A 319 30.51 24.00 -17.68
C LYS A 319 30.21 22.59 -18.15
N LEU A 320 29.26 21.92 -17.50
CA LEU A 320 28.75 20.61 -17.90
C LEU A 320 27.24 20.68 -18.14
N THR A 321 26.77 19.98 -19.15
CA THR A 321 25.35 19.81 -19.46
C THR A 321 24.84 18.49 -18.92
N VAL A 322 23.70 18.53 -18.23
CA VAL A 322 23.08 17.35 -17.60
C VAL A 322 21.63 17.23 -18.07
N GLY A 323 21.32 16.12 -18.73
CA GLY A 323 19.95 15.78 -19.11
C GLY A 323 19.29 14.81 -18.12
N GLY A 324 18.00 14.53 -18.33
CA GLY A 324 17.29 13.49 -17.59
C GLY A 324 17.63 12.07 -18.05
N ARG A 325 16.91 11.08 -17.51
CA ARG A 325 17.05 9.68 -17.95
C ARG A 325 16.79 9.56 -19.45
N GLY A 326 17.68 8.88 -20.16
CA GLY A 326 17.64 8.71 -21.61
C GLY A 326 18.17 9.87 -22.47
N ALA A 327 18.72 10.94 -21.86
CA ALA A 327 19.27 12.11 -22.53
C ALA A 327 20.51 11.79 -23.39
N ARG A 328 20.54 12.11 -24.69
CA ARG A 328 21.61 11.65 -25.61
C ARG A 328 22.64 12.70 -25.99
N PHE A 329 22.36 13.99 -25.79
CA PHE A 329 23.16 15.08 -26.33
C PHE A 329 24.01 15.77 -25.26
N GLU A 330 23.58 15.68 -24.01
CA GLU A 330 24.19 16.26 -22.83
C GLU A 330 25.43 15.46 -22.40
N ASP A 331 26.35 16.09 -21.68
CA ASP A 331 27.57 15.45 -21.18
C ASP A 331 27.22 14.29 -20.22
N ILE A 332 26.15 14.43 -19.44
CA ILE A 332 25.72 13.48 -18.42
C ILE A 332 24.22 13.17 -18.58
N GLU A 333 23.89 11.88 -18.56
CA GLU A 333 22.54 11.39 -18.30
C GLU A 333 22.32 11.28 -16.80
N GLY A 334 21.57 12.21 -16.21
CA GLY A 334 21.27 12.21 -14.78
C GLY A 334 20.20 11.19 -14.42
N HIS A 335 20.44 10.45 -13.34
CA HIS A 335 19.54 9.42 -12.80
C HIS A 335 18.97 9.79 -11.44
N ILE A 336 19.78 10.42 -10.58
CA ILE A 336 19.37 10.93 -9.28
C ILE A 336 19.93 12.33 -9.14
N PHE A 337 19.06 13.26 -8.76
CA PHE A 337 19.36 14.66 -8.58
C PHE A 337 19.12 15.05 -7.12
N LYS A 338 20.05 15.83 -6.57
CA LYS A 338 19.94 16.42 -5.24
C LYS A 338 20.21 17.91 -5.35
N VAL A 339 19.33 18.74 -4.81
CA VAL A 339 19.42 20.20 -4.87
C VAL A 339 19.47 20.73 -3.45
N LYS A 340 20.67 21.11 -3.00
CA LYS A 340 20.88 21.67 -1.68
C LYS A 340 20.81 23.19 -1.74
N ILE A 341 19.85 23.77 -1.02
CA ILE A 341 19.64 25.21 -0.94
C ILE A 341 20.34 25.73 0.31
N LEU A 342 21.31 26.63 0.11
CA LEU A 342 22.19 27.15 1.16
C LEU A 342 21.57 28.30 1.95
#